data_AF-A0A0Q6B842-F1
#
_entry.id   AF-A0A0Q6B842-F1
#
_cell.length_a   1.000
_cell.length_b   1.000
_cell.length_c   1.000
_cell.angle_alpha   90.00
_cell.angle_beta   90.00
_cell.angle_gamma   90.00
#
_symmetry.space_group_name_H-M   'P 1'
#
loop_
_entity.id
_entity.type
_entity.pdbx_description
1 polymer ?
#
loop_
_entity_poly.entity_id
_entity_poly.type
_entity_poly.pdbx_seq_one_letter_code
_entity_poly.pdbx_strand_id
1 'polypeptide(L)'
;MRHQQVSYKRIIVMCLLSWTVLSIDAALAAEADARSLKHPLVGYWESKIPETGCLESYWFKEDGTAVFTSGDEQLEARYEITPQPDVQGFFKLTHRVTLSNKGLDCTRQTSEINTEQTSYVLFQPDGYSFISCDDDNPSLEACFGPIELKNNATRSLP
;
A
#
# COMPACT_ATOMS: atom_id res chain seq x y z
N MET A 1 -29.32 82.36 7.52
CA MET A 1 -29.33 80.91 7.22
C MET A 1 -30.74 80.55 6.78
N ARG A 2 -30.95 80.37 5.47
CA ARG A 2 -32.27 80.38 4.83
C ARG A 2 -32.41 79.16 3.91
N HIS A 3 -33.63 78.61 3.95
CA HIS A 3 -34.29 77.77 2.94
C HIS A 3 -34.02 76.26 2.89
N GLN A 4 -34.93 75.53 3.55
CA GLN A 4 -35.57 74.35 2.95
C GLN A 4 -36.48 74.79 1.78
N GLN A 5 -36.39 74.10 0.63
CA GLN A 5 -37.51 73.95 -0.31
C GLN A 5 -37.31 72.77 -1.27
N VAL A 6 -38.14 71.74 -1.08
CA VAL A 6 -38.95 70.97 -2.06
C VAL A 6 -38.42 70.83 -3.51
N SER A 7 -38.29 69.59 -4.04
CA SER A 7 -39.23 68.99 -5.01
C SER A 7 -38.62 67.92 -5.94
N TYR A 8 -39.34 66.78 -6.00
CA TYR A 8 -39.74 66.00 -7.17
C TYR A 8 -38.75 65.21 -8.06
N LYS A 9 -39.04 63.89 -8.07
CA LYS A 9 -39.11 62.98 -9.24
C LYS A 9 -37.86 62.81 -10.10
N ARG A 10 -37.13 61.72 -9.86
CA ARG A 10 -36.66 60.76 -10.88
C ARG A 10 -36.75 59.36 -10.25
N ILE A 11 -37.75 58.54 -10.60
CA ILE A 11 -37.64 57.47 -11.62
C ILE A 11 -36.33 56.69 -11.34
N ILE A 12 -36.36 55.48 -10.80
CA ILE A 12 -36.56 54.24 -11.57
C ILE A 12 -36.97 53.12 -10.59
N VAL A 13 -38.13 52.52 -10.86
CA VAL A 13 -38.44 51.14 -10.47
C VAL A 13 -37.63 50.24 -11.41
N MET A 14 -36.69 49.45 -10.88
CA MET A 14 -36.16 48.29 -11.60
C MET A 14 -35.96 47.14 -10.62
N CYS A 15 -36.91 46.20 -10.66
CA CYS A 15 -36.76 44.83 -10.21
C CYS A 15 -35.53 44.22 -10.86
N LEU A 16 -34.52 43.79 -10.11
CA LEU A 16 -33.60 42.75 -10.59
C LEU A 16 -33.17 41.86 -9.42
N LEU A 17 -33.88 40.73 -9.33
CA LEU A 17 -33.36 39.37 -9.18
C LEU A 17 -32.38 39.13 -8.01
N SER A 18 -32.98 38.68 -6.91
CA SER A 18 -32.40 37.70 -6.00
C SER A 18 -31.74 36.55 -6.77
N TRP A 19 -30.41 36.50 -6.79
CA TRP A 19 -29.65 35.33 -7.21
C TRP A 19 -28.90 34.80 -5.99
N THR A 20 -29.61 34.06 -5.14
CA THR A 20 -28.97 33.17 -4.18
C THR A 20 -28.29 32.06 -4.96
N VAL A 21 -26.99 32.20 -5.20
CA VAL A 21 -26.15 31.11 -5.68
C VAL A 21 -26.10 30.07 -4.55
N LEU A 22 -26.91 29.02 -4.70
CA LEU A 22 -26.86 27.85 -3.84
C LEU A 22 -25.62 27.06 -4.26
N SER A 23 -24.49 27.31 -3.59
CA SER A 23 -23.29 26.49 -3.74
C SER A 23 -23.61 25.08 -3.24
N ILE A 24 -23.79 24.15 -4.18
CA ILE A 24 -23.79 22.72 -3.88
C ILE A 24 -22.34 22.36 -3.62
N ASP A 25 -21.95 22.25 -2.36
CA ASP A 25 -20.72 21.57 -1.99
C ASP A 25 -20.91 20.10 -2.37
N ALA A 26 -20.45 19.73 -3.57
CA ALA A 26 -20.23 18.34 -3.92
C ALA A 26 -19.07 17.85 -3.07
N ALA A 27 -19.39 17.32 -1.88
CA ALA A 27 -18.45 16.50 -1.14
C ALA A 27 -18.13 15.29 -2.03
N LEU A 28 -16.98 15.33 -2.73
CA LEU A 28 -16.36 14.12 -3.26
C LEU A 28 -16.11 13.23 -2.04
N ALA A 29 -16.98 12.25 -1.83
CA ALA A 29 -16.60 11.07 -1.10
C ALA A 29 -15.54 10.39 -1.96
N ALA A 30 -14.26 10.67 -1.68
CA ALA A 30 -13.19 9.78 -2.10
C ALA A 30 -13.58 8.39 -1.60
N GLU A 31 -13.70 7.41 -2.49
CA GLU A 31 -13.81 6.02 -2.07
C GLU A 31 -12.66 5.77 -1.11
N ALA A 32 -12.99 5.48 0.15
CA ALA A 32 -11.99 5.11 1.12
C ALA A 32 -11.32 3.86 0.58
N ASP A 33 -10.10 4.03 0.08
CA ASP A 33 -9.27 2.94 -0.34
C ASP A 33 -9.25 1.92 0.80
N ALA A 34 -9.52 0.65 0.52
CA ALA A 34 -9.45 -0.41 1.53
C ALA A 34 -8.05 -0.50 2.17
N ARG A 35 -7.03 0.10 1.54
CA ARG A 35 -5.68 0.34 2.08
C ARG A 35 -5.63 1.43 3.16
N SER A 36 -6.60 2.36 3.23
CA SER A 36 -6.50 3.57 4.08
C SER A 36 -6.48 3.32 5.59
N LEU A 37 -6.70 2.08 6.04
CA LEU A 37 -6.54 1.67 7.45
C LEU A 37 -5.55 0.51 7.64
N LYS A 38 -4.97 -0.06 6.59
CA LYS A 38 -4.16 -1.28 6.63
C LYS A 38 -2.78 -1.02 6.06
N HIS A 39 -1.75 -1.65 6.63
CA HIS A 39 -0.40 -1.51 6.10
C HIS A 39 -0.35 -1.98 4.63
N PRO A 40 0.32 -1.26 3.70
CA PRO A 40 0.33 -1.59 2.27
C PRO A 40 0.81 -3.00 1.93
N LEU A 41 1.58 -3.64 2.83
CA LEU A 41 2.07 -5.02 2.69
C LEU A 41 0.97 -6.08 2.77
N VAL A 42 -0.13 -5.81 3.48
CA VAL A 42 -1.20 -6.81 3.69
C VAL A 42 -1.83 -7.16 2.34
N GLY A 43 -1.74 -8.42 1.96
CA GLY A 43 -2.16 -8.89 0.63
C GLY A 43 -1.49 -10.19 0.24
N TYR A 44 -1.87 -10.69 -0.95
CA TYR A 44 -1.22 -11.81 -1.61
C TYR A 44 -0.39 -11.28 -2.77
N TRP A 45 0.86 -11.69 -2.84
CA TRP A 45 1.86 -11.18 -3.76
C TRP A 45 2.60 -12.32 -4.44
N GLU A 46 3.07 -12.07 -5.66
CA GLU A 46 3.86 -13.04 -6.42
C GLU A 46 5.07 -12.37 -7.08
N SER A 47 6.16 -13.11 -7.20
CA SER A 47 7.31 -12.75 -8.02
C SER A 47 7.81 -13.95 -8.81
N LYS A 48 8.42 -13.70 -9.97
CA LYS A 48 9.09 -14.74 -10.75
C LYS A 48 10.57 -14.39 -10.85
N ILE A 49 11.43 -15.33 -10.47
CA ILE A 49 12.87 -15.17 -10.63
C ILE A 49 13.21 -15.22 -12.12
N PRO A 50 13.78 -14.16 -12.72
CA PRO A 50 13.99 -14.07 -14.16
C PRO A 50 14.84 -15.21 -14.75
N GLU A 51 15.85 -15.66 -14.02
CA GLU A 51 16.84 -16.64 -14.49
C GLU A 51 16.27 -18.07 -14.52
N THR A 52 15.39 -18.39 -13.58
CA THR A 52 14.88 -19.77 -13.38
C THR A 52 13.41 -19.91 -13.72
N GLY A 53 12.67 -18.80 -13.80
CA GLY A 53 11.21 -18.79 -13.88
C GLY A 53 10.52 -19.30 -12.61
N CYS A 54 11.29 -19.52 -11.53
CA CYS A 54 10.75 -20.01 -10.26
C CYS A 54 9.78 -18.98 -9.68
N LEU A 55 8.62 -19.46 -9.22
CA LEU A 55 7.58 -18.62 -8.67
C LEU A 55 7.74 -18.53 -7.15
N GLU A 56 7.73 -17.31 -6.64
CA GLU A 56 7.59 -17.03 -5.23
C GLU A 56 6.21 -16.43 -4.96
N SER A 57 5.59 -16.83 -3.86
CA SER A 57 4.34 -16.23 -3.40
C SER A 57 4.40 -15.87 -1.93
N TYR A 58 3.76 -14.76 -1.59
CA TYR A 58 3.77 -14.19 -0.26
C TYR A 58 2.35 -13.78 0.13
N TRP A 59 1.82 -14.38 1.19
CA TRP A 59 0.53 -13.98 1.75
C TRP A 59 0.72 -13.37 3.13
N PHE A 60 0.68 -12.04 3.21
CA PHE A 60 0.72 -11.30 4.46
C PHE A 60 -0.70 -11.05 4.97
N LYS A 61 -1.02 -11.57 6.17
CA LYS A 61 -2.34 -11.47 6.79
C LYS A 61 -2.36 -10.41 7.88
N GLU A 62 -3.54 -9.85 8.13
CA GLU A 62 -3.76 -8.76 9.10
C GLU A 62 -3.42 -9.13 10.56
N ASP A 63 -3.40 -10.42 10.88
CA ASP A 63 -3.09 -10.92 12.22
C ASP A 63 -1.59 -11.06 12.51
N GLY A 64 -0.74 -10.58 11.59
CA GLY A 64 0.72 -10.67 11.69
C GLY A 64 1.26 -12.07 11.36
N THR A 65 0.47 -12.94 10.71
CA THR A 65 0.95 -14.19 10.13
C THR A 65 1.19 -14.06 8.63
N ALA A 66 2.15 -14.80 8.12
CA ALA A 66 2.41 -14.88 6.70
C ALA A 66 2.59 -16.32 6.23
N VAL A 67 2.26 -16.59 4.97
CA VAL A 67 2.56 -17.85 4.29
C VAL A 67 3.42 -17.55 3.08
N PHE A 68 4.56 -18.23 2.95
CA PHE A 68 5.46 -18.07 1.82
C PHE A 68 5.62 -19.39 1.07
N THR A 69 5.76 -19.29 -0.25
CA THR A 69 6.17 -20.40 -1.11
C THR A 69 7.31 -19.96 -2.00
N SER A 70 8.35 -20.78 -2.14
CA SER A 70 9.48 -20.54 -3.06
C SER A 70 9.95 -21.90 -3.56
N GLY A 71 9.86 -22.18 -4.86
CA GLY A 71 10.20 -23.52 -5.38
C GLY A 71 9.36 -24.64 -4.75
N ASP A 72 10.02 -25.57 -4.05
CA ASP A 72 9.36 -26.65 -3.28
C ASP A 72 9.08 -26.24 -1.82
N GLU A 73 9.65 -25.12 -1.36
CA GLU A 73 9.49 -24.61 -0.01
C GLU A 73 8.08 -24.06 0.23
N GLN A 74 7.52 -24.42 1.38
CA GLN A 74 6.29 -23.87 1.93
C GLN A 74 6.51 -23.62 3.42
N LEU A 75 6.29 -22.39 3.86
CA LEU A 75 6.51 -22.00 5.24
C LEU A 75 5.43 -21.05 5.75
N GLU A 76 5.20 -21.10 7.06
CA GLU A 76 4.40 -20.10 7.77
C GLU A 76 5.30 -19.32 8.74
N ALA A 77 5.09 -18.01 8.83
CA ALA A 77 5.86 -17.14 9.69
C ALA A 77 4.98 -16.17 10.49
N ARG A 78 5.53 -15.66 11.59
CA ARG A 78 5.06 -14.42 12.23
C ARG A 78 5.89 -13.26 11.68
N TYR A 79 5.25 -12.17 11.31
CA TYR A 79 5.95 -11.01 10.74
C TYR A 79 5.60 -9.71 11.47
N GLU A 80 6.55 -8.79 11.43
CA GLU A 80 6.41 -7.41 11.88
C GLU A 80 6.96 -6.50 10.79
N ILE A 81 6.27 -5.39 10.51
CA ILE A 81 6.72 -4.37 9.58
C ILE A 81 6.61 -3.00 10.24
N THR A 82 7.58 -2.13 9.99
CA THR A 82 7.52 -0.74 10.48
C THR A 82 6.27 -0.05 9.94
N PRO A 83 5.59 0.78 10.74
CA PRO A 83 4.36 1.44 10.29
C PRO A 83 4.62 2.57 9.28
N GLN A 84 5.86 3.04 9.19
CA GLN A 84 6.31 4.12 8.31
C GLN A 84 7.65 3.72 7.68
N PRO A 85 7.95 4.24 6.48
CA PRO A 85 9.25 4.04 5.88
C PRO A 85 10.31 4.90 6.59
N ASP A 86 11.57 4.53 6.38
CA ASP A 86 12.72 5.34 6.76
C ASP A 86 12.87 6.58 5.86
N VAL A 87 13.99 7.30 6.01
CA VAL A 87 14.28 8.51 5.22
C VAL A 87 14.51 8.24 3.73
N GLN A 88 14.70 6.97 3.35
CA GLN A 88 14.98 6.52 1.98
C GLN A 88 13.77 5.86 1.34
N GLY A 89 12.69 5.62 2.11
CA GLY A 89 11.46 5.02 1.64
C GLY A 89 11.29 3.54 2.01
N PHE A 90 12.25 2.94 2.72
CA PHE A 90 12.22 1.54 3.09
C PHE A 90 11.41 1.28 4.35
N PHE A 91 10.57 0.26 4.29
CA PHE A 91 9.94 -0.34 5.47
C PHE A 91 10.78 -1.52 5.93
N LYS A 92 11.10 -1.60 7.21
CA LYS A 92 11.80 -2.77 7.75
C LYS A 92 10.78 -3.88 8.03
N LEU A 93 10.98 -5.03 7.41
CA LEU A 93 10.20 -6.26 7.61
C LEU A 93 11.06 -7.28 8.35
N THR A 94 10.54 -7.83 9.43
CA THR A 94 11.14 -8.99 10.10
C THR A 94 10.14 -10.13 10.11
N HIS A 95 10.58 -11.34 9.87
CA HIS A 95 9.73 -12.52 10.03
C HIS A 95 10.46 -13.65 10.74
N ARG A 96 9.71 -14.41 11.55
CA ARG A 96 10.19 -15.61 12.23
C ARG A 96 9.42 -16.83 11.73
N VAL A 97 10.16 -17.83 11.24
CA VAL A 97 9.58 -19.07 10.70
C VAL A 97 8.95 -19.87 11.85
N THR A 98 7.68 -20.21 11.70
CA THR A 98 6.90 -20.99 12.68
C THR A 98 6.59 -22.41 12.20
N LEU A 99 6.44 -22.60 10.88
CA LEU A 99 6.26 -23.91 10.24
C LEU A 99 7.06 -23.94 8.94
N SER A 100 7.60 -25.10 8.58
CA SER A 100 8.33 -25.33 7.33
C SER A 100 8.15 -26.77 6.88
N ASN A 101 7.95 -26.97 5.58
CA ASN A 101 7.96 -28.29 4.95
C ASN A 101 9.38 -28.81 4.63
N LYS A 102 10.43 -28.01 4.90
CA LYS A 102 11.85 -28.29 4.56
C LYS A 102 12.11 -28.51 3.06
N GLY A 103 11.21 -28.02 2.21
CA GLY A 103 11.42 -27.96 0.77
C GLY A 103 12.55 -27.00 0.42
N LEU A 104 13.11 -27.18 -0.78
CA LEU A 104 14.13 -26.29 -1.30
C LEU A 104 13.48 -25.04 -1.91
N ASP A 105 13.99 -23.87 -1.53
CA ASP A 105 13.58 -22.60 -2.11
C ASP A 105 14.03 -22.46 -3.59
N CYS A 106 13.67 -21.35 -4.24
CA CYS A 106 14.11 -21.07 -5.60
C CYS A 106 15.65 -20.97 -5.76
N THR A 107 16.39 -20.74 -4.67
CA THR A 107 17.87 -20.68 -4.63
C THR A 107 18.51 -22.00 -4.18
N ARG A 108 17.70 -23.05 -3.97
CA ARG A 108 18.09 -24.37 -3.45
C ARG A 108 18.62 -24.35 -2.01
N GLN A 109 18.14 -23.43 -1.21
CA GLN A 109 18.35 -23.37 0.24
C GLN A 109 17.09 -23.86 0.98
N THR A 110 17.18 -24.01 2.29
CA THR A 110 16.06 -24.43 3.14
C THR A 110 15.95 -23.53 4.36
N SER A 111 14.75 -23.07 4.69
CA SER A 111 14.51 -22.30 5.91
C SER A 111 14.29 -23.19 7.14
N GLU A 112 14.99 -22.85 8.23
CA GLU A 112 14.87 -23.54 9.52
C GLU A 112 13.80 -22.91 10.42
N ILE A 113 13.09 -23.73 11.18
CA ILE A 113 12.06 -23.27 12.13
C ILE A 113 12.72 -22.46 13.26
N ASN A 114 12.04 -21.42 13.74
CA ASN A 114 12.49 -20.46 14.76
C ASN A 114 13.67 -19.55 14.34
N THR A 115 14.05 -19.57 13.06
CA THR A 115 14.96 -18.54 12.52
C THR A 115 14.20 -17.25 12.24
N GLU A 116 14.90 -16.13 12.39
CA GLU A 116 14.40 -14.81 12.09
C GLU A 116 15.19 -14.23 10.92
N GLN A 117 14.49 -13.63 9.97
CA GLN A 117 15.06 -12.95 8.83
C GLN A 117 14.57 -11.51 8.80
N THR A 118 15.43 -10.60 8.36
CA THR A 118 15.11 -9.19 8.15
C THR A 118 15.27 -8.87 6.68
N SER A 119 14.32 -8.13 6.13
CA SER A 119 14.42 -7.51 4.82
C SER A 119 13.88 -6.09 4.84
N TYR A 120 14.18 -5.33 3.79
CA TYR A 120 13.77 -3.95 3.62
C TYR A 120 12.90 -3.83 2.38
N VAL A 121 11.66 -3.39 2.57
CA VAL A 121 10.62 -3.33 1.54
C VAL A 121 10.51 -1.91 1.02
N LEU A 122 10.65 -1.74 -0.30
CA LEU A 122 10.41 -0.47 -0.99
C LEU A 122 9.24 -0.62 -1.95
N PHE A 123 8.13 0.06 -1.64
CA PHE A 123 6.94 0.06 -2.47
C PHE A 123 7.10 0.97 -3.69
N GLN A 124 6.55 0.55 -4.82
CA GLN A 124 6.30 1.44 -5.95
C GLN A 124 5.23 2.48 -5.55
N PRO A 125 5.25 3.70 -6.12
CA PRO A 125 4.33 4.77 -5.73
C PRO A 125 2.84 4.43 -5.88
N ASP A 126 2.48 3.50 -6.75
CA ASP A 126 1.10 3.05 -6.96
C ASP A 126 0.61 2.05 -5.89
N GLY A 127 1.55 1.47 -5.13
CA GLY A 127 1.31 0.46 -4.09
C GLY A 127 0.92 -0.92 -4.62
N TYR A 128 1.07 -1.19 -5.92
CA TYR A 128 0.72 -2.50 -6.53
C TYR A 128 1.91 -3.44 -6.68
N SER A 129 3.12 -2.97 -6.37
CA SER A 129 4.31 -3.80 -6.29
C SER A 129 5.32 -3.22 -5.31
N PHE A 130 6.28 -4.06 -4.92
CA PHE A 130 7.44 -3.65 -4.14
C PHE A 130 8.67 -4.46 -4.54
N ILE A 131 9.84 -4.01 -4.09
CA ILE A 131 11.07 -4.80 -4.04
C ILE A 131 11.42 -5.10 -2.59
N SER A 132 12.09 -6.23 -2.37
CA SER A 132 12.61 -6.62 -1.05
C SER A 132 14.13 -6.69 -1.13
N CYS A 133 14.80 -6.11 -0.14
CA CYS A 133 16.25 -5.95 -0.11
C CYS A 133 16.86 -6.50 1.17
N ASP A 134 18.14 -6.90 1.10
CA ASP A 134 18.91 -7.37 2.26
C ASP A 134 19.32 -6.21 3.20
N ASP A 135 19.44 -5.01 2.66
CA ASP A 135 19.74 -3.76 3.37
C ASP A 135 18.84 -2.60 2.90
N ASP A 136 18.90 -1.47 3.60
CA ASP A 136 18.22 -0.21 3.26
C ASP A 136 19.12 0.70 2.39
N ASN A 137 20.03 0.12 1.61
CA ASN A 137 20.95 0.90 0.77
C ASN A 137 20.24 1.43 -0.48
N PRO A 138 20.39 2.73 -0.81
CA PRO A 138 19.70 3.33 -1.95
C PRO A 138 20.29 2.90 -3.30
N SER A 139 21.40 2.14 -3.33
CA SER A 139 21.94 1.54 -4.55
C SER A 139 21.05 0.45 -5.15
N LEU A 140 20.21 -0.18 -4.33
CA LEU A 140 19.31 -1.28 -4.69
C LEU A 140 20.02 -2.54 -5.24
N GLU A 141 21.33 -2.68 -5.01
CA GLU A 141 22.12 -3.78 -5.55
C GLU A 141 21.76 -5.15 -4.94
N ALA A 142 21.33 -5.15 -3.67
CA ALA A 142 20.94 -6.35 -2.93
C ALA A 142 19.41 -6.49 -2.83
N CYS A 143 18.70 -6.14 -3.91
CA CYS A 143 17.24 -6.20 -3.97
C CYS A 143 16.75 -7.21 -5.00
N PHE A 144 15.60 -7.82 -4.71
CA PHE A 144 14.88 -8.66 -5.65
C PHE A 144 13.44 -8.17 -5.85
N GLY A 145 12.89 -8.48 -7.03
CA GLY A 145 11.55 -8.12 -7.45
C GLY A 145 11.46 -7.86 -8.95
N PRO A 146 10.33 -7.31 -9.43
CA PRO A 146 9.19 -6.84 -8.64
C PRO A 146 8.41 -7.99 -7.99
N ILE A 147 7.86 -7.72 -6.82
CA ILE A 147 6.88 -8.55 -6.12
C ILE A 147 5.54 -7.85 -6.29
N GLU A 148 4.63 -8.48 -7.02
CA GLU A 148 3.41 -7.85 -7.53
C GLU A 148 2.18 -8.33 -6.77
N LEU A 149 1.29 -7.39 -6.42
CA LEU A 149 0.04 -7.69 -5.76
C LEU A 149 -0.87 -8.51 -6.68
N LYS A 150 -1.38 -9.63 -6.19
CA LYS A 150 -2.41 -10.44 -6.86
C LYS A 150 -3.66 -10.46 -5.97
N ASN A 151 -4.58 -9.55 -6.24
CA ASN A 151 -5.84 -9.44 -5.51
C ASN A 151 -6.81 -10.59 -5.88
N ASN A 152 -6.67 -11.75 -5.25
CA ASN A 152 -7.76 -12.71 -4.98
C ASN A 152 -7.29 -13.77 -3.97
N ALA A 153 -7.45 -13.51 -2.67
CA ALA A 153 -7.04 -14.38 -1.56
C ALA A 153 -7.88 -15.68 -1.41
N THR A 154 -8.41 -16.21 -2.51
CA THR A 154 -9.26 -17.42 -2.55
C THR A 154 -8.56 -18.61 -3.17
N ARG A 155 -7.29 -18.49 -3.56
CA ARG A 155 -6.51 -19.67 -3.95
C ARG A 155 -6.02 -20.33 -2.67
N SER A 156 -6.83 -21.25 -2.16
CA SER A 156 -6.38 -22.30 -1.23
C SER A 156 -5.07 -22.87 -1.78
N LEU A 157 -4.01 -22.78 -0.97
CA LEU A 157 -2.77 -23.50 -1.23
C LEU A 157 -3.12 -24.97 -1.53
N PRO A 158 -2.60 -25.55 -2.61
CA PRO A 158 -2.88 -26.94 -2.99
C PRO A 158 -2.46 -27.93 -1.91
#